data_AF-A0A2W4LVI3-F1
#
_entry.id   AF-A0A2W4LVI3-F1
#
_cell.length_a   1.000
_cell.length_b   1.000
_cell.length_c   1.000
_cell.angle_alpha   90.00
_cell.angle_beta   90.00
_cell.angle_gamma   90.00
#
_symmetry.space_group_name_H-M   'P 1'
#
loop_
_entity.id
_entity.type
_entity.pdbx_description
1 polymer ?
#
loop_
_entity_poly.entity_id
_entity_poly.type
_entity_poly.pdbx_seq_one_letter_code
_entity_poly.pdbx_strand_id
1 'polypeptide(L)'
;MIRDGWKVRTGEGCRITAGAWRTRYDNRRHTSPESIQIDHLVPLKEAHQSGAANWPAAKKERFANDPRNVVASTGSLNAAKGDKDLAEWLPEHDRCAYVASWVLIKQTYGLSMDTREKDTARRVLSDPACQKGQQPR
;
A
#
# COMPACT_ATOMS: atom_id res chain seq x y z
N MET A 1 1.58 5.29 -10.79
CA MET A 1 1.80 4.37 -11.92
C MET A 1 3.16 4.62 -12.57
N ILE A 2 3.49 5.84 -13.03
CA ILE A 2 4.82 6.12 -13.63
C ILE A 2 5.96 5.89 -12.63
N ARG A 3 5.82 6.41 -11.40
CA ARG A 3 6.82 6.27 -10.32
C ARG A 3 7.27 4.82 -10.06
N ASP A 4 6.33 3.88 -10.16
CA ASP A 4 6.55 2.47 -9.79
C ASP A 4 6.81 1.58 -11.01
N GLY A 5 7.00 2.17 -12.20
CA GLY A 5 7.16 1.45 -13.46
C GLY A 5 8.46 1.78 -14.17
N TRP A 6 8.89 0.86 -15.05
CA TRP A 6 10.05 1.02 -15.92
C TRP A 6 9.63 1.16 -17.38
N LYS A 7 10.35 2.00 -18.12
CA LYS A 7 10.11 2.27 -19.55
C LYS A 7 8.64 2.64 -19.82
N VAL A 8 8.03 3.38 -18.88
CA VAL A 8 6.65 3.82 -18.99
C VAL A 8 6.54 4.85 -20.10
N ARG A 9 5.57 4.65 -21.00
CA ARG A 9 5.26 5.58 -22.10
C ARG A 9 3.87 6.13 -21.90
N THR A 10 3.71 7.41 -22.19
CA THR A 10 2.43 8.12 -22.14
C THR A 10 2.06 8.61 -23.53
N GLY A 11 0.78 8.51 -23.86
CA GLY A 11 0.18 9.12 -25.04
C GLY A 11 -0.54 10.42 -24.70
N GLU A 12 -1.48 10.79 -25.56
CA GLU A 12 -2.37 11.94 -25.36
C GLU A 12 -3.10 11.89 -24.01
N GLY A 13 -3.29 13.05 -23.38
CA GLY A 13 -3.95 13.15 -22.08
C GLY A 13 -3.22 12.44 -20.92
N CYS A 14 -1.90 12.23 -21.02
CA CYS A 14 -1.11 11.47 -20.04
C CYS A 14 -1.55 10.01 -19.84
N ARG A 15 -2.31 9.44 -20.80
CA ARG A 15 -2.71 8.04 -20.74
C ARG A 15 -1.49 7.14 -20.88
N ILE A 16 -1.31 6.19 -19.98
CA ILE A 16 -0.22 5.22 -20.06
C ILE A 16 -0.51 4.25 -21.20
N THR A 17 0.44 4.11 -22.13
CA THR A 17 0.31 3.25 -23.32
C THR A 17 1.22 2.03 -23.28
N ALA A 18 2.30 2.08 -22.49
CA ALA A 18 3.19 0.95 -22.28
C ALA A 18 3.99 1.12 -20.99
N GLY A 19 4.54 0.02 -20.47
CA GLY A 19 5.47 0.02 -19.35
C GLY A 19 5.67 -1.38 -18.80
N ALA A 20 6.48 -1.48 -17.74
CA ALA A 20 6.57 -2.68 -16.93
C ALA A 20 6.53 -2.30 -15.45
N TRP A 21 5.82 -3.08 -14.66
CA TRP A 21 5.68 -2.92 -13.22
C TRP A 21 6.01 -4.22 -12.53
N ARG A 22 6.62 -4.15 -11.35
CA ARG A 22 6.81 -5.30 -10.48
C ARG A 22 6.17 -4.94 -9.17
N THR A 23 4.99 -5.50 -8.89
CA THR A 23 4.26 -5.11 -7.69
C THR A 23 5.00 -5.67 -6.48
N ARG A 24 4.98 -4.92 -5.38
CA ARG A 24 5.52 -5.39 -4.11
C ARG A 24 4.72 -6.54 -3.50
N TYR A 25 3.45 -6.69 -3.89
CA TYR A 25 2.54 -7.66 -3.31
C TYR A 25 2.82 -9.09 -3.80
N ASP A 26 3.07 -9.25 -5.10
CA ASP A 26 3.31 -10.55 -5.74
C ASP A 26 4.74 -10.74 -6.25
N ASN A 27 5.56 -9.67 -6.29
CA ASN A 27 6.90 -9.65 -6.87
C ASN A 27 6.96 -10.14 -8.34
N ARG A 28 5.84 -10.09 -9.07
CA ARG A 28 5.76 -10.51 -10.48
C ARG A 28 5.82 -9.31 -11.41
N ARG A 29 6.35 -9.53 -12.61
CA ARG A 29 6.40 -8.51 -13.66
C ARG A 29 5.09 -8.47 -14.44
N HIS A 30 4.53 -7.28 -14.57
CA HIS A 30 3.31 -6.97 -15.30
C HIS A 30 3.60 -5.93 -16.37
N THR A 31 3.03 -6.07 -17.56
CA THR A 31 3.31 -5.18 -18.70
C THR A 31 2.08 -4.61 -19.38
N SER A 32 0.89 -5.09 -19.04
CA SER A 32 -0.37 -4.47 -19.49
C SER A 32 -0.64 -3.24 -18.62
N PRO A 33 -0.65 -2.02 -19.17
CA PRO A 33 -1.00 -0.83 -18.41
C PRO A 33 -2.43 -0.88 -17.83
N GLU A 34 -3.35 -1.55 -18.53
CA GLU A 34 -4.77 -1.64 -18.17
C GLU A 34 -4.99 -2.48 -16.90
N SER A 35 -4.07 -3.41 -16.60
CA SER A 35 -4.15 -4.21 -15.38
C SER A 35 -3.62 -3.48 -14.15
N ILE A 36 -2.89 -2.37 -14.33
CA ILE A 36 -2.24 -1.63 -13.24
C ILE A 36 -3.19 -0.55 -12.70
N GLN A 37 -3.29 -0.49 -11.39
CA GLN A 37 -4.06 0.48 -10.63
C GLN A 37 -3.20 1.12 -9.55
N ILE A 38 -3.68 2.24 -9.01
CA ILE A 38 -3.17 2.79 -7.75
C ILE A 38 -3.98 2.17 -6.61
N ASP A 39 -3.29 1.52 -5.69
CA ASP A 39 -3.85 1.04 -4.43
C ASP A 39 -3.33 1.91 -3.28
N HIS A 40 -4.17 2.11 -2.28
CA HIS A 40 -3.79 2.74 -1.02
C HIS A 40 -3.27 1.67 -0.07
N LEU A 41 -2.05 1.81 0.46
CA LEU A 41 -1.51 0.85 1.42
C LEU A 41 -2.48 0.68 2.58
N VAL A 42 -2.84 1.77 3.25
CA VAL A 42 -3.93 1.86 4.22
C VAL A 42 -5.20 2.32 3.47
N PRO A 43 -6.20 1.45 3.25
CA PRO A 43 -7.41 1.77 2.49
C PRO A 43 -8.15 2.99 3.06
N LEU A 44 -8.81 3.76 2.20
CA LEU A 44 -9.59 4.93 2.64
C LEU A 44 -10.72 4.55 3.62
N LYS A 45 -11.38 3.41 3.41
CA LYS A 45 -12.46 2.93 4.30
C LYS A 45 -11.92 2.39 5.63
N GLU A 46 -10.80 1.68 5.61
CA GLU A 46 -10.08 1.29 6.82
C GLU A 46 -9.75 2.55 7.64
N ALA A 47 -9.13 3.55 7.01
CA ALA A 47 -8.75 4.79 7.68
C ALA A 47 -9.98 5.50 8.27
N HIS A 48 -11.11 5.48 7.56
CA HIS A 48 -12.38 6.03 8.05
C HIS A 48 -12.82 5.38 9.37
N GLN A 49 -12.78 4.04 9.44
CA GLN A 49 -13.12 3.27 10.64
C GLN A 49 -12.11 3.49 11.77
N SER A 50 -10.86 3.76 11.42
CA SER A 50 -9.76 4.01 12.36
C SER A 50 -9.62 5.48 12.80
N GLY A 51 -10.66 6.30 12.57
CA GLY A 51 -10.77 7.67 13.10
C GLY A 51 -10.73 8.79 12.05
N ALA A 52 -10.46 8.49 10.78
CA ALA A 52 -10.48 9.50 9.72
C ALA A 52 -11.88 10.04 9.42
N ALA A 53 -12.95 9.37 9.86
CA ALA A 53 -14.32 9.86 9.72
C ALA A 53 -14.47 11.32 10.18
N ASN A 54 -13.84 11.64 11.31
CA ASN A 54 -13.91 12.95 12.00
C ASN A 54 -12.93 13.99 11.44
N TRP A 55 -12.11 13.64 10.43
CA TRP A 55 -11.15 14.59 9.89
C TRP A 55 -11.83 15.66 9.01
N PRO A 56 -11.28 16.90 9.02
CA PRO A 56 -11.59 17.88 8.00
C PRO A 56 -11.26 17.36 6.59
N ALA A 57 -11.99 17.84 5.58
CA ALA A 57 -11.81 17.43 4.18
C ALA A 57 -10.34 17.57 3.71
N ALA A 58 -9.67 18.67 4.05
CA ALA A 58 -8.28 18.90 3.70
C ALA A 58 -7.31 17.83 4.25
N LYS A 59 -7.60 17.24 5.42
CA LYS A 59 -6.76 16.15 5.97
C LYS A 59 -7.06 14.82 5.27
N LYS A 60 -8.32 14.55 4.91
CA LYS A 60 -8.71 13.38 4.09
C LYS A 60 -8.03 13.42 2.72
N GLU A 61 -8.01 14.59 2.08
CA GLU A 61 -7.33 14.79 0.79
C GLU A 61 -5.82 14.57 0.89
N ARG A 62 -5.16 15.13 1.92
CA ARG A 62 -3.73 14.87 2.16
C ARG A 62 -3.43 13.39 2.35
N PHE A 63 -4.26 12.67 3.10
CA PHE A 63 -4.12 11.22 3.30
C PHE A 63 -4.30 10.43 2.00
N ALA A 64 -5.32 10.76 1.21
CA ALA A 64 -5.62 10.09 -0.05
C ALA A 64 -4.53 10.30 -1.12
N ASN A 65 -3.83 11.44 -1.06
CA ASN A 65 -2.79 11.81 -2.01
C ASN A 65 -1.36 11.62 -1.48
N ASP A 66 -1.18 11.05 -0.28
CA ASP A 66 0.14 10.84 0.31
C ASP A 66 0.92 9.82 -0.55
N PRO A 67 2.07 10.20 -1.14
CA PRO A 67 2.86 9.28 -1.96
C PRO A 67 3.35 8.05 -1.19
N ARG A 68 3.45 8.12 0.14
CA ARG A 68 3.80 6.99 1.02
C ARG A 68 2.64 6.02 1.20
N ASN A 69 1.39 6.49 1.04
CA ASN A 69 0.19 5.68 1.18
C ASN A 69 -0.34 5.15 -0.15
N VAL A 70 0.33 5.38 -1.29
CA VAL A 70 -0.11 4.86 -2.59
C VAL A 70 0.97 4.01 -3.26
N VAL A 71 0.56 2.97 -3.97
CA VAL A 71 1.46 2.08 -4.72
C VAL A 71 0.80 1.55 -5.99
N ALA A 72 1.57 1.28 -7.03
CA ALA A 72 1.10 0.52 -8.18
C ALA A 72 0.88 -0.95 -7.81
N SER A 73 -0.32 -1.44 -8.09
CA SER A 73 -0.73 -2.85 -7.91
C SER A 73 -1.52 -3.30 -9.14
N THR A 74 -1.74 -4.60 -9.29
CA THR A 74 -2.73 -5.07 -10.27
C THR A 74 -4.14 -4.89 -9.73
N GLY A 75 -5.12 -4.75 -10.61
CA GLY A 75 -6.54 -4.68 -10.22
C GLY A 75 -7.00 -5.92 -9.45
N SER A 76 -6.49 -7.11 -9.77
CA SER A 76 -6.84 -8.35 -9.06
C SER A 76 -6.29 -8.36 -7.63
N LEU A 77 -5.04 -7.94 -7.42
CA LEU A 77 -4.44 -7.85 -6.08
C LEU A 77 -5.12 -6.75 -5.25
N ASN A 78 -5.38 -5.60 -5.87
CA ASN A 78 -6.11 -4.49 -5.24
C ASN A 78 -7.51 -4.93 -4.81
N ALA A 79 -8.25 -5.65 -5.65
CA ALA A 79 -9.56 -6.19 -5.30
C ALA A 79 -9.49 -7.28 -4.22
N ALA A 80 -8.48 -8.16 -4.27
CA ALA A 80 -8.27 -9.19 -3.26
C ALA A 80 -8.02 -8.58 -1.87
N LYS A 81 -7.26 -7.49 -1.81
CA LYS A 81 -7.07 -6.69 -0.60
C LYS A 81 -8.36 -5.97 -0.21
N GLY A 82 -8.86 -5.08 -1.07
CA GLY A 82 -10.03 -4.25 -0.78
C GLY A 82 -9.79 -3.28 0.38
N ASP A 83 -10.74 -3.21 1.29
CA ASP A 83 -10.73 -2.39 2.51
C ASP A 83 -10.22 -3.13 3.76
N LYS A 84 -9.71 -4.36 3.58
CA LYS A 84 -9.22 -5.23 4.65
C LYS A 84 -8.02 -4.64 5.39
N ASP A 85 -7.97 -4.88 6.69
CA ASP A 85 -6.82 -4.55 7.53
C ASP A 85 -5.70 -5.61 7.44
N LEU A 86 -4.63 -5.43 8.23
CA LEU A 86 -3.50 -6.36 8.28
C LEU A 86 -3.86 -7.76 8.79
N ALA A 87 -4.86 -7.89 9.66
CA ALA A 87 -5.29 -9.18 10.19
C ALA A 87 -6.09 -9.99 9.16
N GLU A 88 -6.76 -9.30 8.25
CA GLU A 88 -7.60 -9.89 7.20
C GLU A 88 -6.83 -10.14 5.90
N TRP A 89 -5.83 -9.33 5.59
CA TRP A 89 -5.05 -9.48 4.36
C TRP A 89 -3.58 -9.05 4.52
N LEU A 90 -2.69 -9.89 4.01
CA LEU A 90 -1.28 -9.58 3.83
C LEU A 90 -0.85 -9.98 2.41
N PRO A 91 0.09 -9.24 1.79
CA PRO A 91 0.63 -9.63 0.51
C PRO A 91 1.40 -10.95 0.60
N GLU A 92 1.56 -11.64 -0.52
CA GLU A 92 2.37 -12.86 -0.62
C GLU A 92 3.85 -12.56 -0.34
N HIS A 93 4.33 -11.44 -0.88
CA HIS A 93 5.70 -10.96 -0.73
C HIS A 93 5.77 -9.61 0.01
N ASP A 94 6.98 -9.21 0.41
CA ASP A 94 7.26 -7.90 1.03
C ASP A 94 6.43 -7.57 2.29
N ARG A 95 5.99 -8.59 3.04
CA ARG A 95 5.13 -8.42 4.23
C ARG A 95 5.73 -7.47 5.27
N CYS A 96 7.04 -7.60 5.51
CA CYS A 96 7.76 -6.76 6.48
C CYS A 96 7.67 -5.27 6.13
N ALA A 97 8.09 -4.88 4.92
CA ALA A 97 8.05 -3.48 4.53
C ALA A 97 6.62 -2.97 4.33
N TYR A 98 5.68 -3.84 3.94
CA TYR A 98 4.26 -3.51 3.85
C TYR A 98 3.70 -3.12 5.23
N VAL A 99 3.88 -3.99 6.22
CA VAL A 99 3.42 -3.74 7.60
C VAL A 99 4.15 -2.55 8.23
N ALA A 100 5.45 -2.40 8.01
CA ALA A 100 6.20 -1.24 8.50
C ALA A 100 5.66 0.08 7.92
N SER A 101 5.38 0.11 6.61
CA SER A 101 4.78 1.28 5.96
C SER A 101 3.39 1.57 6.51
N TRP A 102 2.57 0.53 6.68
CA TRP A 102 1.23 0.63 7.25
C TRP A 102 1.25 1.26 8.65
N VAL A 103 2.10 0.75 9.55
CA VAL A 103 2.27 1.30 10.90
C VAL A 103 2.73 2.76 10.87
N LEU A 104 3.72 3.08 10.02
CA LEU A 104 4.22 4.45 9.88
C LEU A 104 3.14 5.42 9.39
N ILE A 105 2.33 5.00 8.40
CA ILE A 105 1.22 5.81 7.88
C ILE A 105 0.17 6.02 8.99
N LYS A 106 -0.27 4.96 9.65
CA LYS A 106 -1.23 5.08 10.76
C LYS A 106 -0.73 5.99 11.87
N GLN A 107 0.54 5.86 12.26
CA GLN A 107 1.17 6.74 13.24
C GLN A 107 1.21 8.20 12.77
N THR A 108 1.63 8.44 11.52
CA THR A 108 1.73 9.79 10.94
C THR A 108 0.39 10.52 10.94
N TYR A 109 -0.70 9.80 10.69
CA TYR A 109 -2.03 10.39 10.58
C TYR A 109 -2.86 10.32 11.87
N GLY A 110 -2.38 9.62 12.90
CA GLY A 110 -3.08 9.41 14.16
C GLY A 110 -4.29 8.48 14.01
N LEU A 111 -4.16 7.44 13.18
CA LEU A 111 -5.18 6.39 13.02
C LEU A 111 -5.00 5.32 14.10
N SER A 112 -6.11 4.81 14.62
CA SER A 112 -6.10 3.68 15.54
C SER A 112 -5.81 2.37 14.82
N MET A 113 -5.49 1.34 15.61
CA MET A 113 -5.46 -0.05 15.16
C MET A 113 -6.21 -0.88 16.19
N ASP A 114 -7.02 -1.82 15.71
CA ASP A 114 -7.68 -2.78 16.58
C ASP A 114 -6.67 -3.81 17.13
N THR A 115 -7.13 -4.66 18.05
CA THR A 115 -6.25 -5.64 18.71
C THR A 115 -5.67 -6.66 17.72
N ARG A 116 -6.48 -7.20 16.81
CA ARG A 116 -6.03 -8.24 15.86
C ARG A 116 -5.05 -7.66 14.84
N GLU A 117 -5.31 -6.44 14.41
CA GLU A 117 -4.44 -5.71 13.51
C GLU A 117 -3.08 -5.41 14.16
N LYS A 118 -3.07 -4.91 15.41
CA LYS A 118 -1.85 -4.68 16.20
C LYS A 118 -1.05 -5.96 16.40
N ASP A 119 -1.72 -7.06 16.74
CA ASP A 119 -1.05 -8.33 16.99
C ASP A 119 -0.45 -8.90 15.70
N THR A 120 -1.14 -8.75 14.58
CA THR A 120 -0.59 -9.11 13.26
C THR A 120 0.62 -8.25 12.91
N ALA A 121 0.55 -6.94 13.13
CA ALA A 121 1.68 -6.05 12.88
C ALA A 121 2.90 -6.44 13.73
N ARG A 122 2.71 -6.66 15.03
CA ARG A 122 3.78 -7.12 15.94
C ARG A 122 4.40 -8.42 15.46
N ARG A 123 3.57 -9.43 15.16
CA ARG A 123 4.02 -10.76 14.72
C ARG A 123 4.88 -10.68 13.45
N VAL A 124 4.45 -9.89 12.46
CA VAL A 124 5.20 -9.74 11.20
C VAL A 124 6.50 -8.97 11.41
N LEU A 125 6.47 -7.89 12.19
CA LEU A 125 7.65 -7.06 12.44
C LEU A 125 8.68 -7.71 13.37
N SER A 126 8.24 -8.63 14.24
CA SER A 126 9.13 -9.42 15.09
C SER A 126 9.79 -10.60 14.38
N ASP A 127 9.40 -10.90 13.13
CA ASP A 127 9.99 -12.01 12.38
C ASP A 127 11.49 -11.75 12.16
N PRO A 128 12.39 -12.68 12.49
CA PRO A 128 13.83 -12.50 12.30
C PRO A 128 14.23 -12.18 10.84
N ALA A 129 13.49 -12.68 9.85
CA ALA A 129 13.72 -12.34 8.45
C ALA A 129 13.38 -10.87 8.14
N CYS A 130 12.39 -10.30 8.85
CA CYS A 130 12.06 -8.88 8.77
C CYS A 130 13.17 -8.01 9.41
N GLN A 131 13.72 -8.43 10.54
CA GLN A 131 14.76 -7.69 11.25
C GLN A 131 16.10 -7.65 10.51
N LYS A 132 16.48 -8.75 9.83
CA LYS A 132 17.72 -8.80 9.02
C LYS A 132 17.69 -7.86 7.81
N GLY A 133 16.51 -7.53 7.28
CA GLY A 133 16.35 -6.61 6.14
C GLY A 133 16.42 -5.12 6.51
N GLN A 134 16.45 -4.78 7.80
CA GLN A 134 16.49 -3.40 8.30
C GLN A 134 17.90 -2.95 8.72
N GLN A 135 18.91 -3.80 8.60
CA GLN A 135 20.30 -3.41 8.87
C GLN A 135 20.79 -2.43 7.80
N PRO A 136 21.34 -1.26 8.19
CA PRO A 136 21.90 -0.32 7.23
C PRO A 136 23.05 -0.98 6.47
N ARG A 137 23.08 -0.79 5.15
CA ARG A 137 24.27 -1.07 4.34
C ARG A 137 25.34 -0.03 4.62
#